data_AF-A0A2R7JUK4-F1
#
_entry.id   AF-A0A2R7JUK4-F1
#
_cell.length_a   1.000
_cell.length_b   1.000
_cell.length_c   1.000
_cell.angle_alpha   90.00
_cell.angle_beta   90.00
_cell.angle_gamma   90.00
#
_symmetry.space_group_name_H-M   'P 1'
#
loop_
_entity.id
_entity.type
_entity.pdbx_description
1 polymer ?
#
loop_
_entity_poly.entity_id
_entity_poly.type
_entity_poly.pdbx_seq_one_letter_code
_entity_poly.pdbx_strand_id
1 'polypeptide(L)' 'MSNPNQQQEQINIELDETVAEGIYSNLAIINHSSSEFVLDFVSIMPGIPKAKVKSRIVLTPQH' A
#
# COMPACT_ATOMS: atom_id res chain seq x y z
N MET A 1 12.18 30.92 26.62
CA MET A 1 11.05 29.97 26.60
C MET A 1 11.49 28.78 25.77
N SER A 2 11.46 27.59 26.37
CA SER A 2 12.03 26.36 25.79
C SER A 2 11.10 25.85 24.67
N ASN A 3 11.63 25.70 23.45
CA ASN A 3 10.94 24.98 22.38
C ASN A 3 10.71 23.54 22.85
N PRO A 4 9.47 23.03 22.88
CA PRO A 4 9.26 21.61 23.13
C PRO A 4 9.79 20.85 21.91
N ASN A 5 10.87 20.11 22.11
CA ASN A 5 11.39 19.12 21.17
C ASN A 5 10.23 18.24 20.70
N GLN A 6 9.83 18.37 19.44
CA GLN A 6 9.07 17.34 18.76
C GLN A 6 10.01 16.14 18.60
N GLN A 7 10.03 15.26 19.59
CA GLN A 7 10.60 13.93 19.42
C GLN A 7 9.74 13.22 18.38
N GLN A 8 10.18 13.24 17.12
CA GLN A 8 9.66 12.34 16.11
C GLN A 8 9.94 10.93 16.61
N GLU A 9 8.90 10.25 17.07
CA GLU A 9 8.96 8.83 17.41
C GLU A 9 9.46 8.11 16.17
N GLN A 10 10.67 7.60 16.23
CA GLN A 10 11.25 6.83 15.15
C GLN A 10 10.55 5.48 15.14
N ILE A 11 9.60 5.33 14.22
CA ILE A 11 8.88 4.07 14.03
C ILE A 11 9.88 3.07 13.47
N ASN A 12 10.11 1.97 14.19
CA ASN A 12 10.87 0.85 13.67
C ASN A 12 9.97 0.07 12.70
N ILE A 13 10.37 -0.01 11.43
CA ILE A 13 9.62 -0.72 10.40
C ILE A 13 10.27 -2.09 10.22
N GLU A 14 9.56 -3.13 10.63
CA GLU A 14 9.96 -4.52 10.39
C GLU A 14 9.48 -4.98 9.02
N LEU A 15 10.35 -5.69 8.30
CA LEU A 15 10.02 -6.30 7.01
C LEU A 15 10.17 -7.82 7.14
N ASP A 16 9.04 -8.50 7.28
CA ASP A 16 8.99 -9.96 7.32
C ASP A 16 9.52 -10.57 6.02
N GLU A 17 10.22 -11.70 6.12
CA GLU A 17 10.79 -12.41 4.97
C GLU A 17 9.74 -12.71 3.90
N THR A 18 8.52 -13.09 4.31
CA THR A 18 7.41 -13.41 3.39
C THR A 18 6.89 -12.18 2.63
N VAL A 19 6.93 -10.99 3.23
CA VAL A 19 6.58 -9.73 2.57
C VAL A 19 7.70 -9.28 1.65
N ALA A 20 8.96 -9.53 2.03
CA ALA A 20 10.14 -9.22 1.23
C ALA A 20 10.19 -9.99 -0.11
N GLU A 21 9.61 -11.20 -0.18
CA GLU A 21 9.46 -11.96 -1.44
C GLU A 21 8.64 -11.21 -2.50
N GLY A 22 7.71 -10.36 -2.05
CA GLY A 22 6.85 -9.56 -2.92
C GLY A 22 5.77 -10.37 -3.65
N ILE A 23 4.84 -9.64 -4.28
CA ILE A 23 3.77 -10.23 -5.08
C ILE A 23 3.80 -9.60 -6.47
N TYR A 24 3.93 -10.43 -7.50
CA TYR A 24 3.90 -9.96 -8.88
C TYR A 24 2.52 -9.37 -9.26
N SER A 25 2.56 -8.19 -9.88
CA SER A 25 1.43 -7.50 -10.50
C SER A 25 1.93 -6.72 -11.71
N ASN A 26 1.08 -6.61 -12.74
CA ASN A 26 1.37 -5.86 -13.97
C ASN A 26 0.36 -4.73 -14.22
N LEU A 27 -0.53 -4.44 -13.26
CA LEU A 27 -1.46 -3.32 -13.31
C LEU A 27 -1.74 -2.85 -11.89
N ALA A 28 -1.59 -1.54 -11.65
CA ALA A 28 -2.03 -0.89 -10.42
C ALA A 28 -3.22 0.03 -10.72
N ILE A 29 -4.27 -0.07 -9.91
CA ILE A 29 -5.45 0.80 -9.98
C ILE A 29 -5.52 1.57 -8.66
N ILE A 30 -5.52 2.90 -8.75
CA ILE A 30 -5.57 3.79 -7.59
C ILE A 30 -6.88 4.55 -7.63
N ASN A 31 -7.77 4.21 -6.71
CA ASN A 31 -9.02 4.95 -6.49
C ASN A 31 -8.90 5.72 -5.18
N HIS A 32 -9.46 6.91 -5.12
CA HIS A 32 -9.42 7.71 -3.89
C HIS A 32 -10.72 8.50 -3.71
N SER A 33 -11.00 8.80 -2.44
CA SER A 33 -12.00 9.75 -1.99
C SER A 33 -11.37 10.67 -0.94
N SER A 34 -12.15 11.60 -0.38
CA SER A 34 -11.71 12.38 0.78
C SER A 34 -11.38 11.52 2.01
N SER A 35 -11.90 10.29 2.07
CA SER A 35 -11.87 9.44 3.26
C SER A 35 -10.93 8.24 3.14
N GLU A 36 -10.51 7.88 1.93
CA GLU A 36 -9.67 6.69 1.71
C GLU A 36 -8.95 6.73 0.36
N PHE A 37 -7.81 6.03 0.32
CA PHE A 37 -7.18 5.56 -0.91
C PHE A 37 -7.28 4.03 -0.95
N VAL A 38 -7.67 3.51 -2.11
CA VAL A 38 -7.73 2.08 -2.41
C VAL A 38 -6.74 1.80 -3.54
N LEU A 39 -5.70 1.05 -3.21
CA LEU A 39 -4.67 0.61 -4.15
C LEU A 39 -4.86 -0.86 -4.45
N ASP A 40 -5.29 -1.16 -5.68
CA ASP A 40 -5.44 -2.53 -6.18
C ASP A 40 -4.27 -2.90 -7.10
N PHE A 41 -3.51 -3.91 -6.70
CA PHE A 41 -2.50 -4.54 -7.55
C PHE A 41 -3.11 -5.75 -8.24
N VAL A 42 -3.18 -5.73 -9.55
CA VAL A 42 -3.89 -6.70 -10.38
C VAL A 42 -2.89 -7.46 -11.26
N SER A 43 -3.17 -8.74 -11.48
CA SER A 43 -2.48 -9.56 -12.45
C SER A 43 -3.41 -9.91 -13.60
N ILE A 44 -3.00 -9.51 -14.80
CA ILE A 44 -3.66 -9.83 -16.07
C ILE A 44 -2.74 -10.78 -16.83
N MET A 45 -3.25 -11.96 -17.17
CA MET A 45 -2.51 -13.00 -17.89
C MET A 45 -3.12 -13.21 -19.29
N PRO A 46 -2.30 -13.39 -20.33
CA PRO A 46 -2.79 -13.72 -21.67
C PRO A 46 -3.67 -14.98 -21.65
N GLY A 47 -4.78 -14.96 -22.39
CA GLY A 47 -5.69 -16.11 -22.50
C GLY A 47 -6.58 -16.37 -21.28
N ILE A 48 -6.44 -15.58 -20.19
CA ILE A 48 -7.37 -15.64 -19.06
C ILE A 48 -8.29 -14.42 -19.11
N PRO A 49 -9.61 -14.59 -19.30
CA PRO A 49 -10.53 -13.48 -19.50
C PRO A 49 -10.78 -12.65 -18.25
N LYS A 50 -10.34 -13.12 -17.07
CA LYS A 50 -10.58 -12.46 -15.79
C LYS A 50 -9.27 -12.06 -15.13
N ALA A 51 -9.10 -10.75 -14.93
CA ALA A 51 -8.04 -10.21 -14.11
C ALA A 51 -8.21 -10.64 -12.65
N LYS A 52 -7.10 -10.87 -11.94
CA LYS A 52 -7.12 -11.24 -10.51
C LYS A 52 -6.46 -10.14 -9.68
N VAL A 53 -7.16 -9.65 -8.67
CA VAL A 53 -6.55 -8.79 -7.63
C VAL A 53 -5.59 -9.64 -6.82
N LYS A 54 -4.35 -9.20 -6.72
CA LYS A 54 -3.24 -9.88 -6.04
C LYS A 54 -3.01 -9.32 -4.64
N SER A 55 -3.16 -8.01 -4.49
CA SER A 55 -3.15 -7.33 -3.20
C SER A 55 -4.04 -6.09 -3.28
N ARG A 56 -4.66 -5.74 -2.15
CA ARG A 56 -5.41 -4.51 -1.96
C ARG A 56 -4.91 -3.85 -0.68
N ILE A 57 -4.47 -2.61 -0.80
CA ILE A 57 -4.15 -1.76 0.35
C ILE A 57 -5.21 -0.67 0.43
N VAL A 58 -5.84 -0.53 1.61
CA VAL A 58 -6.76 0.57 1.91
C VAL A 58 -6.12 1.39 3.01
N LEU A 59 -5.98 2.69 2.76
CA LEU A 59 -5.42 3.62 3.72
C LEU A 59 -6.31 4.83 3.87
N THR A 60 -6.48 5.28 5.11
CA THR A 60 -7.11 6.56 5.41
C THR A 60 -6.10 7.66 5.14
N PRO A 61 -6.46 8.74 4.43
CA PRO A 61 -5.60 9.91 4.31
C PRO A 61 -5.39 10.50 5.70
N GLN A 62 -4.18 10.35 6.24
CA GLN A 62 -3.67 11.24 7.28
C GLN A 62 -3.13 12.49 6.59
N HIS A 63 -3.26 13.65 7.26
CA HIS A 63 -2.85 14.96 6.78
C HIS A 63 -1.50 14.97 6.05
#